data_AF-A0A8T6VE36-F1
#
_entry.id   AF-A0A8T6VE36-F1
#
_cell.length_a   1.000
_cell.length_b   1.000
_cell.length_c   1.000
_cell.angle_alpha   90.00
_cell.angle_beta   90.00
_cell.angle_gamma   90.00
#
_symmetry.space_group_name_H-M   'P 1'
#
loop_
_entity.id
_entity.type
_entity.pdbx_description
1 polymer ?
#
loop_
_entity_poly.entity_id
_entity_poly.type
_entity_poly.pdbx_seq_one_letter_code
_entity_poly.pdbx_strand_id
1 'polypeptide(L)'
;MVAVVRPHSRFPAVYTVTSGELGQRLATKNLAIGRTVYGERLAKSKRVEYRVWDPYRSKLAAAIANGLKIVPIKPKNKVLY
;
A
#
# COMPACT_ATOMS: atom_id res chain seq x y z
N MET A 1 -9.17 10.11 3.32
CA MET A 1 -10.31 9.38 3.95
C MET A 1 -9.89 8.74 5.26
N VAL A 2 -10.84 8.48 6.16
CA VAL A 2 -10.63 7.62 7.35
C VAL A 2 -10.82 6.18 6.91
N ALA A 3 -9.87 5.30 7.25
CA ALA A 3 -9.97 3.88 6.91
C ALA A 3 -9.33 2.99 7.98
N VAL A 4 -9.77 1.73 8.04
CA VAL A 4 -9.14 0.71 8.87
C VAL A 4 -7.92 0.21 8.12
N VAL A 5 -6.75 0.31 8.74
CA VAL A 5 -5.49 -0.13 8.13
C VAL A 5 -4.88 -1.23 8.98
N ARG A 6 -4.49 -2.33 8.32
CA ARG A 6 -3.84 -3.47 8.94
C ARG A 6 -2.54 -3.79 8.19
N PRO A 7 -1.47 -4.20 8.87
CA PRO A 7 -0.29 -4.75 8.19
C PRO A 7 -0.67 -5.96 7.33
N HIS A 8 -0.03 -6.13 6.19
CA HIS A 8 -0.17 -7.34 5.40
C HIS A 8 0.43 -8.52 6.18
N SER A 9 -0.24 -9.66 6.20
CA SER A 9 0.15 -10.82 7.04
C SER A 9 1.54 -11.37 6.75
N ARG A 10 2.04 -11.18 5.52
CA ARG A 10 3.30 -11.76 5.04
C ARG A 10 4.37 -10.77 4.61
N PHE A 11 4.00 -9.53 4.29
CA PHE A 11 4.91 -8.62 3.58
C PHE A 11 5.18 -7.36 4.40
N PRO A 12 6.44 -7.11 4.78
CA PRO A 12 6.78 -5.92 5.56
C PRO A 12 6.52 -4.66 4.73
N ALA A 13 6.08 -3.59 5.39
CA ALA A 13 5.75 -2.30 4.79
C ALA A 13 4.65 -2.32 3.71
N VAL A 14 3.98 -3.45 3.51
CA VAL A 14 2.73 -3.57 2.76
C VAL A 14 1.58 -3.60 3.76
N TYR A 15 0.53 -2.87 3.45
CA TYR A 15 -0.64 -2.73 4.30
C TYR A 15 -1.91 -3.06 3.51
N THR A 16 -2.94 -3.40 4.24
CA THR A 16 -4.29 -3.58 3.73
C THR A 16 -5.18 -2.49 4.34
N VAL A 17 -5.79 -1.71 3.47
CA VAL A 17 -6.74 -0.65 3.82
C VAL A 17 -8.12 -1.18 3.52
N THR A 18 -9.03 -1.08 4.49
CA THR A 18 -10.45 -1.38 4.31
C THR A 18 -11.27 -0.12 4.57
N SER A 19 -12.08 0.25 3.59
CA SER A 19 -13.04 1.37 3.66
C SER A 19 -14.31 0.99 2.90
N GLY A 20 -15.47 1.51 3.33
CA GLY A 20 -16.75 1.26 2.66
C GLY A 20 -16.74 1.66 1.18
N GLU A 21 -16.03 2.72 0.82
CA GLU A 21 -15.94 3.20 -0.58
C GLU A 21 -15.01 2.38 -1.49
N LEU A 22 -13.98 1.75 -0.91
CA LEU A 22 -12.89 1.12 -1.68
C LEU A 22 -12.86 -0.40 -1.57
N GLY A 23 -13.63 -0.96 -0.63
CA GLY A 23 -13.45 -2.32 -0.16
C GLY A 23 -12.07 -2.50 0.46
N GLN A 24 -11.55 -3.72 0.36
CA GLN A 24 -10.21 -4.07 0.83
C GLN A 24 -9.19 -3.83 -0.30
N ARG A 25 -8.17 -3.00 -0.06
CA ARG A 25 -7.12 -2.66 -1.02
C ARG A 25 -5.73 -2.73 -0.39
N LEU A 26 -4.71 -2.94 -1.23
CA LEU A 26 -3.31 -2.81 -0.80
C LEU A 26 -2.95 -1.33 -0.62
N ALA A 27 -1.97 -1.06 0.23
CA ALA A 27 -1.43 0.26 0.45
C ALA A 27 0.01 0.21 0.95
N THR A 28 0.69 1.36 0.84
CA THR A 28 2.01 1.59 1.44
C THR A 28 1.96 2.83 2.33
N LYS A 29 2.85 2.93 3.33
CA LYS A 29 2.96 4.13 4.14
C LYS A 29 3.40 5.30 3.26
N ASN A 30 2.73 6.44 3.37
CA ASN A 30 3.14 7.62 2.64
C ASN A 30 4.40 8.21 3.28
N LEU A 31 5.47 8.34 2.49
CA LEU A 31 6.70 8.99 2.93
C LEU A 31 6.58 10.52 2.88
N ALA A 32 5.82 11.05 1.91
CA ALA A 32 5.61 12.48 1.71
C ALA A 32 4.14 12.83 2.00
N ILE A 33 3.85 13.13 3.27
CA ILE A 33 2.49 13.37 3.77
C ILE A 33 1.78 14.45 2.95
N GLY A 34 0.54 14.19 2.56
CA GLY A 34 -0.31 15.08 1.76
C GLY A 34 -0.01 15.07 0.27
N ARG A 35 1.08 14.43 -0.18
CA ARG A 35 1.43 14.32 -1.59
C ARG A 35 0.97 12.99 -2.17
N THR A 36 0.47 13.05 -3.40
CA THR A 36 0.20 11.92 -4.26
C THR A 36 1.16 11.97 -5.46
N VAL A 37 1.40 10.83 -6.10
CA VAL A 37 2.27 10.78 -7.30
C VAL A 37 1.43 10.61 -8.58
N TYR A 38 0.42 9.76 -8.53
CA TYR A 38 -0.41 9.39 -9.68
C TYR A 38 -1.91 9.65 -9.43
N GLY A 39 -2.23 10.54 -8.48
CA GLY A 39 -3.60 10.80 -8.05
C GLY A 39 -4.23 9.65 -7.25
N GLU A 40 -3.41 8.76 -6.69
CA GLU A 40 -3.91 7.69 -5.83
C GLU A 40 -4.61 8.24 -4.58
N ARG A 41 -5.59 7.50 -4.08
CA ARG A 41 -6.33 7.90 -2.88
C ARG A 41 -5.44 7.79 -1.63
N LEU A 42 -5.58 8.76 -0.73
CA LEU A 42 -4.89 8.80 0.56
C LEU A 42 -5.81 8.34 1.70
N ALA A 43 -5.33 7.38 2.48
CA ALA A 43 -6.00 6.86 3.67
C ALA A 43 -5.24 7.29 4.93
N LYS A 44 -5.96 7.73 5.96
CA LYS A 44 -5.37 8.09 7.26
C LYS A 44 -5.85 7.13 8.33
N SER A 45 -4.93 6.61 9.14
CA SER A 45 -5.21 5.76 10.28
C SER A 45 -4.19 5.97 11.40
N LYS A 46 -4.68 6.23 12.63
CA LYS A 46 -3.84 6.46 13.83
C LYS A 46 -2.66 7.43 13.58
N ARG A 47 -2.93 8.57 12.94
CA ARG A 47 -1.94 9.62 12.58
C ARG A 47 -0.92 9.24 11.50
N VAL A 48 -1.03 8.06 10.90
CA VAL A 48 -0.21 7.66 9.74
C VAL A 48 -1.04 7.80 8.47
N GLU A 49 -0.40 8.34 7.43
CA GLU A 49 -0.99 8.40 6.10
C GLU A 49 -0.46 7.27 5.21
N TYR A 50 -1.35 6.72 4.40
CA TYR A 50 -1.10 5.61 3.51
C TYR A 50 -1.57 5.97 2.09
N ARG A 51 -0.82 5.50 1.11
CA ARG A 51 -1.15 5.60 -0.32
C ARG A 51 -1.80 4.30 -0.75
N VAL A 52 -3.03 4.37 -1.25
CA VAL A 52 -3.70 3.20 -1.81
C VAL A 52 -2.92 2.73 -3.03
N TRP A 53 -2.64 1.44 -3.07
CA TRP A 53 -1.82 0.82 -4.10
C TRP A 53 -2.69 0.02 -5.05
N ASP A 54 -2.94 0.60 -6.22
CA ASP A 54 -3.83 0.04 -7.24
C ASP A 54 -3.12 -1.08 -8.04
N PRO A 55 -3.61 -2.33 -8.00
CA PRO A 55 -3.06 -3.42 -8.80
C PRO A 55 -3.16 -3.18 -10.31
N TYR A 56 -4.14 -2.43 -10.81
CA TYR A 56 -4.27 -2.14 -12.25
C TYR A 56 -3.22 -1.14 -12.75
N ARG A 57 -2.57 -0.41 -11.83
CA ARG A 57 -1.53 0.58 -12.15
C ARG A 57 -0.13 0.15 -11.71
N SER A 58 0.01 -0.97 -11.01
CA SER A 58 1.28 -1.45 -10.47
C SER A 58 1.42 -2.95 -10.63
N LYS A 59 2.40 -3.38 -11.44
CA LYS A 59 2.72 -4.80 -11.65
C LYS A 59 3.05 -5.53 -10.35
N LEU A 60 3.76 -4.88 -9.42
CA LEU A 60 4.09 -5.49 -8.13
C LEU A 60 2.87 -5.62 -7.22
N ALA A 61 1.95 -4.64 -7.23
CA ALA A 61 0.69 -4.75 -6.49
C ALA A 61 -0.18 -5.86 -7.08
N ALA A 62 -0.27 -5.95 -8.41
CA ALA A 62 -0.98 -7.03 -9.09
C ALA A 62 -0.39 -8.40 -8.73
N ALA A 63 0.94 -8.54 -8.73
CA ALA A 63 1.60 -9.79 -8.35
C ALA A 63 1.24 -10.19 -6.91
N ILE A 64 1.31 -9.25 -5.96
CA ILE A 64 0.91 -9.48 -4.56
C ILE A 64 -0.56 -9.90 -4.46
N ALA A 65 -1.46 -9.21 -5.17
CA ALA A 65 -2.89 -9.53 -5.19
C ALA A 65 -3.19 -10.91 -5.80
N ASN A 66 -2.38 -11.34 -6.78
CA ASN A 66 -2.47 -12.66 -7.43
C ASN A 66 -1.73 -13.76 -6.67
N GLY A 67 -1.36 -13.53 -5.40
CA GLY A 67 -0.81 -14.59 -4.54
C GLY A 67 0.70 -14.82 -4.68
N LEU A 68 1.47 -13.81 -5.12
CA LEU A 68 2.93 -13.83 -5.03
C LEU A 68 3.37 -14.31 -3.64
N LYS A 69 4.24 -15.31 -3.58
CA LYS A 69 4.63 -15.95 -2.31
C LYS A 69 5.67 -15.15 -1.54
N ILE A 70 6.56 -14.46 -2.25
CA ILE A 70 7.72 -13.75 -1.69
C ILE A 70 7.82 -12.37 -2.32
N VAL A 71 7.89 -11.33 -1.49
CA VAL A 71 8.27 -9.98 -1.93
C VAL A 71 9.72 -9.75 -1.51
N PRO A 72 10.68 -9.64 -2.46
CA PRO A 72 12.10 -9.48 -2.14
C PRO A 72 12.48 -8.05 -1.70
N ILE A 73 11.54 -7.11 -1.77
CA ILE A 73 11.74 -5.72 -1.40
C ILE A 73 11.37 -5.52 0.06
N LYS A 74 12.33 -5.05 0.87
CA LYS A 74 12.16 -4.79 2.31
C LYS A 74 12.70 -3.39 2.66
N PRO A 75 12.27 -2.82 3.80
CA PRO A 75 12.84 -1.57 4.29
C PRO A 75 14.37 -1.64 4.36
N LYS A 76 15.04 -0.56 3.92
CA LYS A 76 16.51 -0.41 3.84
C LYS A 76 17.21 -1.18 2.70
N ASN A 77 16.48 -1.91 1.86
CA ASN A 77 17.08 -2.48 0.65
C ASN A 77 17.51 -1.37 -0.32
N LYS A 78 18.64 -1.59 -1.02
CA LYS A 78 19.01 -0.83 -2.21
C LYS A 78 18.41 -1.56 -3.42
N VAL A 79 17.57 -0.85 -4.18
CA VAL A 79 16.92 -1.36 -5.38
C VAL A 79 17.34 -0.44 -6.53
N LEU A 80 17.78 -1.01 -7.64
CA LEU A 80 18.00 -0.25 -8.86
C LEU A 80 16.62 0.14 -9.42
N TYR A 81 16.37 1.44 -9.55
CA TYR A 81 15.08 2.01 -9.92
C TYR A 81 15.21 2.87 -11.17
#